data_AF-Z9JFC3-F1
#
_entry.id   AF-Z9JFC3-F1
#
_cell.length_a   1.000
_cell.length_b   1.000
_cell.length_c   1.000
_cell.angle_alpha   90.00
_cell.angle_beta   90.00
_cell.angle_gamma   90.00
#
_symmetry.space_group_name_H-M   'P 1'
#
loop_
_entity.id
_entity.type
_entity.pdbx_description
1 polymer ?
#
loop_
_entity_poly.entity_id
_entity_poly.type
_entity_poly.pdbx_seq_one_letter_code
_entity_poly.pdbx_strand_id
1 'polypeptide(L)'
;MGSVATMNAAVGANAIAIGSSQSSAADATKASLATQASGARAIAIGAKTTASAVDAVAVGSGATANTGSFSVAIGANTSAVNGGVAVGGGSLVTVTDGAVALGLNSVASTGKGLAGYDPGTKTTSTDVSATWKSTLSAVSIGDVSGTTIKTRQLSGLAAGTSMTDAVNVAQLKVVDEIASKGWNLTASGVNSGKVAPGSSVDLKNTDKNLTITKAIGSNDVAFNLAKDVKIGTLTVGNTLLNTDGMAFGSNVTLDEIGLAIANGPSVTGSGIDAGGKVISHVAAGEVSATSTEAVNGSQLSAVQAQANQPMTFTGNEGSVARTLGQTLVISGESSTAGSYSGANLKSVVDAATGTLHLQLAESPQFGKVQINDGGKISGVAPGTAETDVPNMGQLKSISETVDKGWNLTASGANTSKVAAGATVDLKNTDGNLTISKTSDSNDVVFNLSKDFKVDGVTAGTTVVNNDGVQVGSDVALGKTGLTIANGPSVTGSGIDAGSQKITHVAAGTEETDAVNFSQLKSISETVDKGWNLAASGANTSKVAA
;
A
#
# COMPACT_ATOMS: atom_id res chain seq x y z
N MET A 1 -122.80 79.50 -85.92
CA MET A 1 -122.30 78.87 -84.68
C MET A 1 -121.11 78.03 -85.08
N GLY A 2 -119.83 78.32 -84.85
CA GLY A 2 -119.17 79.17 -83.85
C GLY A 2 -118.06 78.34 -83.18
N SER A 3 -117.01 77.93 -83.92
CA SER A 3 -115.85 77.22 -83.36
C SER A 3 -114.69 78.20 -83.15
N VAL A 4 -114.62 78.78 -81.95
CA VAL A 4 -113.47 79.58 -81.53
C VAL A 4 -112.37 78.61 -81.10
N ALA A 5 -111.37 78.42 -81.95
CA ALA A 5 -110.08 77.87 -81.55
C ALA A 5 -109.33 78.97 -80.78
N THR A 6 -109.34 78.93 -79.45
CA THR A 6 -108.44 79.76 -78.64
C THR A 6 -107.03 79.17 -78.71
N MET A 7 -106.14 79.99 -79.26
CA MET A 7 -104.76 79.70 -79.64
C MET A 7 -103.82 79.83 -78.44
N ASN A 8 -102.66 79.17 -78.46
CA ASN A 8 -101.55 79.21 -77.46
C ASN A 8 -101.63 80.29 -76.36
N ALA A 9 -101.50 79.88 -75.10
CA ALA A 9 -101.70 80.76 -73.95
C ALA A 9 -100.37 81.36 -73.47
N ALA A 10 -100.02 82.54 -74.00
CA ALA A 10 -99.00 83.41 -73.43
C ALA A 10 -99.65 84.36 -72.41
N VAL A 11 -99.86 83.85 -71.19
CA VAL A 11 -100.62 84.55 -70.12
C VAL A 11 -99.72 85.39 -69.23
N GLY A 12 -98.44 85.04 -69.14
CA GLY A 12 -97.47 85.80 -68.37
C GLY A 12 -97.08 87.11 -69.07
N ALA A 13 -96.76 88.14 -68.29
CA ALA A 13 -96.24 89.39 -68.83
C ALA A 13 -94.96 89.13 -69.65
N ASN A 14 -94.95 89.55 -70.92
CA ASN A 14 -93.83 89.33 -71.86
C ASN A 14 -93.51 87.85 -72.14
N ALA A 15 -94.47 86.93 -71.96
CA ALA A 15 -94.27 85.51 -72.23
C ALA A 15 -94.34 85.19 -73.74
N ILE A 16 -93.66 84.13 -74.15
CA ILE A 16 -93.65 83.60 -75.53
C ILE A 16 -94.18 82.17 -75.51
N ALA A 17 -95.26 81.91 -76.24
CA ALA A 17 -95.82 80.57 -76.43
C ALA A 17 -95.90 80.24 -77.93
N ILE A 18 -95.05 79.32 -78.40
CA ILE A 18 -94.98 78.91 -79.81
C ILE A 18 -95.17 77.39 -79.91
N GLY A 19 -96.31 76.94 -80.41
CA GLY A 19 -96.55 75.52 -80.61
C GLY A 19 -97.87 75.25 -81.30
N SER A 20 -98.09 74.01 -81.70
CA SER A 20 -99.37 73.58 -82.25
C SER A 20 -100.28 73.05 -81.13
N SER A 21 -101.55 73.44 -81.18
CA SER A 21 -102.61 72.63 -80.59
C SER A 21 -102.67 71.32 -81.37
N GLN A 22 -102.63 70.18 -80.70
CA GLN A 22 -102.87 68.90 -81.36
C GLN A 22 -104.34 68.85 -81.77
N SER A 23 -104.61 68.97 -83.07
CA SER A 23 -105.92 68.72 -83.67
C SER A 23 -105.77 67.66 -84.76
N SER A 24 -105.36 66.45 -84.36
CA SER A 24 -105.58 65.29 -85.21
C SER A 24 -107.07 64.95 -85.20
N ALA A 25 -107.63 64.41 -86.29
CA ALA A 25 -109.04 64.03 -86.35
C ALA A 25 -109.44 62.98 -85.27
N ALA A 26 -108.47 62.28 -84.68
CA ALA A 26 -108.64 61.34 -83.57
C ALA A 26 -108.63 62.00 -82.17
N ASP A 27 -108.32 63.29 -82.07
CA ASP A 27 -108.16 64.03 -80.80
C ASP A 27 -109.20 65.15 -80.60
N ALA A 28 -110.21 65.28 -81.48
CA ALA A 28 -111.27 66.29 -81.37
C ALA A 28 -112.15 66.19 -80.10
N THR A 29 -112.09 65.06 -79.38
CA THR A 29 -112.84 64.81 -78.13
C THR A 29 -111.98 64.81 -76.87
N LYS A 30 -110.66 65.04 -76.98
CA LYS A 30 -109.75 65.16 -75.83
C LYS A 30 -109.48 66.63 -75.55
N ALA A 31 -109.39 67.01 -74.27
CA ALA A 31 -108.96 68.35 -73.88
C ALA A 31 -107.62 68.67 -74.57
N SER A 32 -107.64 69.62 -75.51
CA SER A 32 -106.45 70.10 -76.20
C SER A 32 -105.50 70.71 -75.17
N LEU A 33 -104.45 69.99 -74.80
CA LEU A 33 -103.37 70.49 -73.94
C LEU A 33 -102.54 71.50 -74.74
N ALA A 34 -102.91 72.77 -74.66
CA ALA A 34 -102.25 73.86 -75.36
C ALA A 34 -100.81 74.08 -74.87
N THR A 35 -99.99 74.72 -75.70
CA THR A 35 -98.73 75.31 -75.26
C THR A 35 -99.03 76.46 -74.31
N GLN A 36 -98.43 76.44 -73.10
CA GLN A 36 -98.73 77.38 -72.03
C GLN A 36 -97.46 78.07 -71.54
N ALA A 37 -97.42 79.39 -71.65
CA ALA A 37 -96.42 80.24 -71.00
C ALA A 37 -97.16 81.19 -70.05
N SER A 38 -97.34 80.77 -68.80
CA SER A 38 -98.10 81.52 -67.78
C SER A 38 -97.21 82.31 -66.84
N GLY A 39 -95.92 81.99 -66.74
CA GLY A 39 -94.96 82.78 -65.97
C GLY A 39 -94.55 84.07 -66.69
N ALA A 40 -94.28 85.14 -65.93
CA ALA A 40 -93.75 86.38 -66.51
C ALA A 40 -92.40 86.09 -67.20
N ARG A 41 -92.23 86.56 -68.45
CA ARG A 41 -91.07 86.33 -69.32
C ARG A 41 -90.77 84.85 -69.61
N ALA A 42 -91.75 83.97 -69.42
CA ALA A 42 -91.59 82.55 -69.71
C ALA A 42 -91.61 82.26 -71.22
N ILE A 43 -90.86 81.25 -71.64
CA ILE A 43 -90.78 80.78 -73.03
C ILE A 43 -91.24 79.32 -73.06
N ALA A 44 -92.32 79.03 -73.79
CA ALA A 44 -92.82 77.69 -74.06
C ALA A 44 -92.82 77.42 -75.57
N ILE A 45 -92.04 76.45 -76.03
CA ILE A 45 -91.92 76.09 -77.45
C ILE A 45 -92.13 74.59 -77.68
N GLY A 46 -93.12 74.22 -78.49
CA GLY A 46 -93.45 72.82 -78.84
C GLY A 46 -94.81 72.36 -78.29
N ALA A 47 -95.34 71.24 -78.79
CA ALA A 47 -96.66 70.75 -78.39
C ALA A 47 -96.73 70.32 -76.92
N LYS A 48 -97.84 70.66 -76.22
CA LYS A 48 -98.06 70.34 -74.78
C LYS A 48 -96.97 70.87 -73.84
N THR A 49 -96.26 71.90 -74.26
CA THR A 49 -95.16 72.50 -73.49
C THR A 49 -95.72 73.47 -72.47
N THR A 50 -95.19 73.45 -71.25
CA THR A 50 -95.65 74.30 -70.15
C THR A 50 -94.47 75.03 -69.51
N ALA A 51 -94.49 76.36 -69.52
CA ALA A 51 -93.55 77.23 -68.81
C ALA A 51 -94.35 78.14 -67.86
N SER A 52 -94.49 77.72 -66.60
CA SER A 52 -95.38 78.37 -65.63
C SER A 52 -94.67 79.26 -64.62
N ALA A 53 -93.35 79.09 -64.45
CA ALA A 53 -92.58 79.93 -63.53
C ALA A 53 -92.03 81.19 -64.22
N VAL A 54 -91.72 82.22 -63.42
CA VAL A 54 -91.10 83.46 -63.90
C VAL A 54 -89.74 83.15 -64.53
N ASP A 55 -89.46 83.71 -65.70
CA ASP A 55 -88.23 83.46 -66.48
C ASP A 55 -88.00 81.98 -66.86
N ALA A 56 -89.05 81.14 -66.85
CA ALA A 56 -88.93 79.73 -67.19
C ALA A 56 -88.77 79.51 -68.71
N VAL A 57 -87.97 78.51 -69.08
CA VAL A 57 -87.80 78.10 -70.48
C VAL A 57 -88.16 76.63 -70.62
N ALA A 58 -89.19 76.33 -71.40
CA ALA A 58 -89.59 74.98 -71.76
C ALA A 58 -89.57 74.84 -73.30
N VAL A 59 -88.76 73.91 -73.82
CA VAL A 59 -88.59 73.71 -75.26
C VAL A 59 -88.58 72.22 -75.58
N GLY A 60 -89.53 71.76 -76.39
CA GLY A 60 -89.70 70.36 -76.78
C GLY A 60 -91.06 69.81 -76.40
N SER A 61 -91.56 68.82 -77.15
CA SER A 61 -92.90 68.28 -76.94
C SER A 61 -93.05 67.71 -75.52
N GLY A 62 -94.02 68.21 -74.75
CA GLY A 62 -94.26 67.81 -73.36
C GLY A 62 -93.22 68.34 -72.35
N ALA A 63 -92.33 69.25 -72.77
CA ALA A 63 -91.39 69.89 -71.86
C ALA A 63 -92.12 70.77 -70.84
N THR A 64 -91.65 70.74 -69.60
CA THR A 64 -92.37 71.29 -68.45
C THR A 64 -91.39 72.02 -67.54
N ALA A 65 -91.50 73.34 -67.46
CA ALA A 65 -90.78 74.20 -66.52
C ALA A 65 -91.81 74.87 -65.59
N ASN A 66 -92.21 74.15 -64.54
CA ASN A 66 -93.46 74.45 -63.82
C ASN A 66 -93.30 75.37 -62.60
N THR A 67 -92.28 75.16 -61.78
CA THR A 67 -92.12 75.86 -60.49
C THR A 67 -90.71 76.41 -60.36
N GLY A 68 -90.54 77.46 -59.53
CA GLY A 68 -89.27 78.12 -59.30
C GLY A 68 -88.79 78.97 -60.48
N SER A 69 -88.42 80.22 -60.19
CA SER A 69 -87.90 81.12 -61.21
C SER A 69 -86.68 80.51 -61.90
N PHE A 70 -86.50 80.81 -63.20
CA PHE A 70 -85.35 80.38 -64.01
C PHE A 70 -85.27 78.86 -64.31
N SER A 71 -86.35 78.10 -64.12
CA SER A 71 -86.36 76.68 -64.51
C SER A 71 -86.22 76.49 -66.03
N VAL A 72 -85.33 75.59 -66.45
CA VAL A 72 -85.05 75.32 -67.87
C VAL A 72 -85.30 73.84 -68.18
N ALA A 73 -86.23 73.54 -69.09
CA ALA A 73 -86.55 72.19 -69.55
C ALA A 73 -86.43 72.12 -71.08
N ILE A 74 -85.40 71.43 -71.59
CA ILE A 74 -85.11 71.34 -73.03
C ILE A 74 -85.02 69.88 -73.47
N GLY A 75 -85.98 69.45 -74.29
CA GLY A 75 -86.10 68.09 -74.82
C GLY A 75 -87.53 67.55 -74.73
N ALA A 76 -87.82 66.45 -75.42
CA ALA A 76 -89.15 65.85 -75.32
C ALA A 76 -89.41 65.30 -73.90
N ASN A 77 -90.55 65.62 -73.30
CA ASN A 77 -90.98 65.18 -71.97
C ASN A 77 -89.98 65.49 -70.85
N THR A 78 -89.21 66.58 -70.97
CA THR A 78 -88.33 67.03 -69.90
C THR A 78 -89.09 67.78 -68.84
N SER A 79 -88.73 67.61 -67.57
CA SER A 79 -89.36 68.33 -66.47
C SER A 79 -88.31 68.99 -65.58
N ALA A 80 -88.37 70.31 -65.49
CA ALA A 80 -87.56 71.12 -64.60
C ALA A 80 -88.47 71.84 -63.59
N VAL A 81 -88.03 71.83 -62.34
CA VAL A 81 -88.72 72.47 -61.22
C VAL A 81 -87.70 73.21 -60.37
N ASN A 82 -88.17 74.17 -59.58
CA ASN A 82 -87.45 74.84 -58.51
C ASN A 82 -86.12 75.50 -58.93
N GLY A 83 -86.06 76.10 -60.13
CA GLY A 83 -84.87 76.75 -60.67
C GLY A 83 -83.81 75.77 -61.21
N GLY A 84 -84.19 74.52 -61.45
CA GLY A 84 -83.33 73.50 -62.02
C GLY A 84 -83.22 73.55 -63.55
N VAL A 85 -82.25 72.81 -64.08
CA VAL A 85 -81.97 72.71 -65.51
C VAL A 85 -82.07 71.25 -65.94
N ALA A 86 -83.01 70.92 -66.81
CA ALA A 86 -83.22 69.59 -67.38
C ALA A 86 -83.01 69.66 -68.89
N VAL A 87 -81.98 68.98 -69.41
CA VAL A 87 -81.62 69.01 -70.83
C VAL A 87 -81.42 67.58 -71.36
N GLY A 88 -82.21 67.20 -72.37
CA GLY A 88 -82.21 65.88 -73.00
C GLY A 88 -83.52 65.13 -72.74
N GLY A 89 -84.10 64.48 -73.76
CA GLY A 89 -85.45 63.91 -73.66
C GLY A 89 -85.67 63.03 -72.41
N GLY A 90 -86.79 63.22 -71.72
CA GLY A 90 -87.12 62.50 -70.49
C GLY A 90 -86.25 62.87 -69.27
N SER A 91 -85.37 63.87 -69.36
CA SER A 91 -84.62 64.35 -68.20
C SER A 91 -85.53 65.01 -67.17
N LEU A 92 -85.28 64.75 -65.89
CA LEU A 92 -86.14 65.16 -64.78
C LEU A 92 -85.31 65.76 -63.64
N VAL A 93 -85.68 66.94 -63.18
CA VAL A 93 -85.21 67.52 -61.92
C VAL A 93 -86.30 67.33 -60.86
N THR A 94 -85.94 66.84 -59.67
CA THR A 94 -86.91 66.64 -58.56
C THR A 94 -86.56 67.41 -57.29
N VAL A 95 -85.38 68.03 -57.20
CA VAL A 95 -84.91 68.77 -56.02
C VAL A 95 -84.66 70.25 -56.31
N THR A 96 -84.59 71.07 -55.25
CA THR A 96 -84.38 72.53 -55.30
C THR A 96 -82.89 72.89 -55.48
N ASP A 97 -82.54 74.17 -55.36
CA ASP A 97 -81.16 74.67 -55.25
C ASP A 97 -80.27 74.38 -56.48
N GLY A 98 -80.83 74.60 -57.68
CA GLY A 98 -80.05 74.64 -58.93
C GLY A 98 -79.62 73.28 -59.48
N ALA A 99 -80.36 72.21 -59.19
CA ALA A 99 -80.09 70.89 -59.70
C ALA A 99 -80.06 70.83 -61.24
N VAL A 100 -79.16 70.02 -61.79
CA VAL A 100 -78.99 69.89 -63.25
C VAL A 100 -79.12 68.44 -63.67
N ALA A 101 -80.07 68.12 -64.54
CA ALA A 101 -80.19 66.82 -65.20
C ALA A 101 -79.76 66.94 -66.66
N LEU A 102 -78.68 66.26 -67.05
CA LEU A 102 -78.08 66.37 -68.38
C LEU A 102 -78.05 65.01 -69.10
N GLY A 103 -78.65 64.96 -70.28
CA GLY A 103 -78.76 63.78 -71.13
C GLY A 103 -80.12 63.09 -71.07
N LEU A 104 -80.38 62.25 -72.08
CA LEU A 104 -81.64 61.49 -72.21
C LEU A 104 -81.91 60.66 -70.94
N ASN A 105 -83.10 60.81 -70.35
CA ASN A 105 -83.54 60.11 -69.14
C ASN A 105 -82.64 60.31 -67.90
N SER A 106 -81.90 61.41 -67.80
CA SER A 106 -81.16 61.74 -66.58
C SER A 106 -82.09 62.29 -65.50
N VAL A 107 -81.90 61.90 -64.25
CA VAL A 107 -82.69 62.35 -63.10
C VAL A 107 -81.77 63.02 -62.08
N ALA A 108 -82.00 64.30 -61.81
CA ALA A 108 -81.33 65.04 -60.74
C ALA A 108 -82.21 65.06 -59.48
N SER A 109 -81.93 64.11 -58.58
CA SER A 109 -82.69 63.89 -57.34
C SER A 109 -81.86 64.06 -56.06
N THR A 110 -80.59 64.46 -56.19
CA THR A 110 -79.66 64.61 -55.07
C THR A 110 -79.56 66.08 -54.66
N GLY A 111 -80.04 66.40 -53.46
CA GLY A 111 -80.04 67.76 -52.92
C GLY A 111 -78.67 68.23 -52.40
N LYS A 112 -78.61 69.51 -51.99
CA LYS A 112 -77.45 70.08 -51.29
C LYS A 112 -77.23 69.49 -49.90
N GLY A 113 -76.03 69.69 -49.35
CA GLY A 113 -75.69 69.40 -47.97
C GLY A 113 -75.30 67.94 -47.69
N LEU A 114 -75.01 67.15 -48.74
CA LEU A 114 -74.57 65.77 -48.57
C LEU A 114 -73.04 65.72 -48.43
N ALA A 115 -72.57 65.03 -47.39
CA ALA A 115 -71.16 64.77 -47.18
C ALA A 115 -70.69 63.59 -48.04
N GLY A 116 -69.51 63.71 -48.63
CA GLY A 116 -68.87 62.69 -49.44
C GLY A 116 -68.31 61.53 -48.61
N TYR A 117 -67.98 60.43 -49.26
CA TYR A 117 -67.30 59.29 -48.64
C TYR A 117 -65.82 59.61 -48.40
N ASP A 118 -65.31 59.34 -47.20
CA ASP A 118 -63.90 59.48 -46.82
C ASP A 118 -63.22 58.10 -46.77
N PRO A 119 -62.31 57.80 -47.71
CA PRO A 119 -61.58 56.53 -47.74
C PRO A 119 -60.66 56.30 -46.52
N GLY A 120 -60.22 57.36 -45.85
CA GLY A 120 -59.34 57.25 -44.67
C GLY A 120 -60.08 56.70 -43.46
N THR A 121 -61.31 57.19 -43.23
CA THR A 121 -62.19 56.73 -42.13
C THR A 121 -63.15 55.61 -42.55
N LYS A 122 -63.22 55.31 -43.85
CA LYS A 122 -64.10 54.29 -44.47
C LYS A 122 -65.59 54.56 -44.25
N THR A 123 -65.97 55.80 -44.00
CA THR A 123 -67.36 56.22 -43.75
C THR A 123 -67.62 57.59 -44.39
N THR A 124 -68.81 58.15 -44.21
CA THR A 124 -69.13 59.51 -44.63
C THR A 124 -68.22 60.51 -43.90
N SER A 125 -67.66 61.47 -44.63
CA SER A 125 -66.76 62.48 -44.09
C SER A 125 -67.45 63.32 -43.01
N THR A 126 -66.72 63.60 -41.93
CA THR A 126 -67.13 64.56 -40.89
C THR A 126 -66.68 65.99 -41.21
N ASP A 127 -65.88 66.17 -42.26
CA ASP A 127 -65.46 67.49 -42.74
C ASP A 127 -66.64 68.19 -43.42
N VAL A 128 -67.03 69.35 -42.86
CA VAL A 128 -68.17 70.14 -43.31
C VAL A 128 -67.79 71.22 -44.33
N SER A 129 -66.52 71.30 -44.72
CA SER A 129 -66.05 72.23 -45.75
C SER A 129 -66.70 71.94 -47.11
N ALA A 130 -66.74 72.95 -47.97
CA ALA A 130 -67.31 72.84 -49.32
C ALA A 130 -66.56 71.85 -50.22
N THR A 131 -65.36 71.40 -49.81
CA THR A 131 -64.61 70.32 -50.47
C THR A 131 -65.28 68.96 -50.30
N TRP A 132 -65.81 68.69 -49.10
CA TRP A 132 -66.36 67.38 -48.73
C TRP A 132 -67.88 67.36 -48.67
N LYS A 133 -68.54 68.51 -48.50
CA LYS A 133 -69.99 68.62 -48.38
C LYS A 133 -70.59 69.52 -49.46
N SER A 134 -71.56 69.00 -50.22
CA SER A 134 -72.17 69.74 -51.33
C SER A 134 -72.90 71.01 -50.85
N THR A 135 -72.73 72.12 -51.58
CA THR A 135 -73.39 73.40 -51.29
C THR A 135 -74.61 73.67 -52.15
N LEU A 136 -74.68 73.03 -53.33
CA LEU A 136 -75.80 73.03 -54.26
C LEU A 136 -76.21 71.60 -54.60
N SER A 137 -77.37 71.46 -55.23
CA SER A 137 -77.87 70.16 -55.69
C SER A 137 -77.04 69.61 -56.86
N ALA A 138 -77.07 68.29 -57.05
CA ALA A 138 -76.16 67.62 -57.96
C ALA A 138 -76.40 67.95 -59.43
N VAL A 139 -75.30 67.89 -60.20
CA VAL A 139 -75.34 67.69 -61.65
C VAL A 139 -75.40 66.18 -61.91
N SER A 140 -76.54 65.71 -62.38
CA SER A 140 -76.77 64.31 -62.74
C SER A 140 -76.66 64.10 -64.24
N ILE A 141 -75.79 63.17 -64.64
CA ILE A 141 -75.64 62.72 -66.03
C ILE A 141 -76.29 61.36 -66.29
N GLY A 142 -77.16 60.91 -65.38
CA GLY A 142 -77.78 59.59 -65.40
C GLY A 142 -78.98 59.53 -64.47
N ASP A 143 -79.46 58.33 -64.16
CA ASP A 143 -80.53 58.10 -63.19
C ASP A 143 -80.11 56.98 -62.24
N VAL A 144 -79.84 57.36 -60.99
CA VAL A 144 -79.50 56.43 -59.91
C VAL A 144 -80.61 56.33 -58.86
N SER A 145 -81.77 56.93 -59.14
CA SER A 145 -82.89 57.05 -58.20
C SER A 145 -83.89 55.90 -58.30
N GLY A 146 -83.94 55.22 -59.45
CA GLY A 146 -84.80 54.06 -59.71
C GLY A 146 -84.12 52.70 -59.54
N THR A 147 -84.87 51.62 -59.75
CA THR A 147 -84.37 50.24 -59.71
C THR A 147 -83.47 49.89 -60.89
N THR A 148 -83.67 50.54 -62.04
CA THR A 148 -82.80 50.43 -63.21
C THR A 148 -81.83 51.60 -63.24
N ILE A 149 -80.62 51.39 -62.74
CA ILE A 149 -79.56 52.38 -62.72
C ILE A 149 -79.06 52.69 -64.13
N LYS A 150 -79.01 53.97 -64.48
CA LYS A 150 -78.46 54.48 -65.74
C LYS A 150 -77.26 55.37 -65.42
N THR A 151 -76.05 54.89 -65.66
CA THR A 151 -74.83 55.70 -65.52
C THR A 151 -74.26 56.07 -66.88
N ARG A 152 -73.41 57.09 -66.90
CA ARG A 152 -72.60 57.47 -68.06
C ARG A 152 -71.17 57.69 -67.63
N GLN A 153 -70.23 57.34 -68.51
CA GLN A 153 -68.85 57.78 -68.36
C GLN A 153 -68.74 59.27 -68.66
N LEU A 154 -67.92 59.97 -67.90
CA LEU A 154 -67.50 61.33 -68.21
C LEU A 154 -66.09 61.27 -68.80
N SER A 155 -65.95 61.60 -70.08
CA SER A 155 -64.69 61.49 -70.83
C SER A 155 -64.11 62.87 -71.15
N GLY A 156 -62.80 62.93 -71.41
CA GLY A 156 -62.09 64.18 -71.69
C GLY A 156 -61.69 65.00 -70.45
N LEU A 157 -61.67 64.39 -69.26
CA LEU A 157 -61.24 65.05 -68.02
C LEU A 157 -59.71 65.19 -67.97
N ALA A 158 -59.24 66.43 -67.96
CA ALA A 158 -57.88 66.75 -67.52
C ALA A 158 -57.68 66.33 -66.05
N ALA A 159 -56.42 66.13 -65.65
CA ALA A 159 -56.11 65.81 -64.26
C ALA A 159 -56.54 66.97 -63.35
N GLY A 160 -57.26 66.65 -62.27
CA GLY A 160 -57.68 67.64 -61.29
C GLY A 160 -56.48 68.29 -60.60
N THR A 161 -56.58 69.58 -60.34
CA THR A 161 -55.53 70.41 -59.72
C THR A 161 -55.96 70.92 -58.33
N SER A 162 -57.22 71.32 -58.20
CA SER A 162 -57.83 71.78 -56.95
C SER A 162 -58.56 70.64 -56.24
N MET A 163 -58.83 70.80 -54.95
CA MET A 163 -59.47 69.75 -54.12
C MET A 163 -60.90 69.41 -54.55
N THR A 164 -61.54 70.27 -55.33
CA THR A 164 -62.91 70.10 -55.85
C THR A 164 -62.96 69.69 -57.32
N ASP A 165 -61.80 69.47 -57.96
CA ASP A 165 -61.75 68.99 -59.34
C ASP A 165 -62.06 67.49 -59.39
N ALA A 166 -62.71 67.04 -60.46
CA ALA A 166 -62.93 65.62 -60.68
C ALA A 166 -61.59 64.91 -60.94
N VAL A 167 -61.40 63.75 -60.31
CA VAL A 167 -60.21 62.91 -60.48
C VAL A 167 -60.38 62.03 -61.73
N ASN A 168 -59.37 62.00 -62.60
CA ASN A 168 -59.37 61.08 -63.74
C ASN A 168 -58.64 59.76 -63.41
N VAL A 169 -58.80 58.76 -64.28
CA VAL A 169 -58.24 57.40 -64.06
C VAL A 169 -56.70 57.40 -64.01
N ALA A 170 -56.02 58.35 -64.66
CA ALA A 170 -54.56 58.41 -64.64
C ALA A 170 -54.02 58.75 -63.24
N GLN A 171 -54.63 59.72 -62.55
CA GLN A 171 -54.27 60.06 -61.17
C GLN A 171 -54.46 58.86 -60.22
N LEU A 172 -55.57 58.12 -60.37
CA LEU A 172 -55.84 56.94 -59.54
C LEU A 172 -54.85 55.79 -59.81
N LYS A 173 -54.44 55.56 -61.06
CA LYS A 173 -53.46 54.52 -61.41
C LYS A 173 -52.08 54.79 -60.80
N VAL A 174 -51.65 56.04 -60.73
CA VAL A 174 -50.37 56.39 -60.09
C VAL A 174 -50.41 56.07 -58.59
N VAL A 175 -51.53 56.33 -57.93
CA VAL A 175 -51.73 55.95 -56.51
C VAL A 175 -51.64 54.44 -56.33
N ASP A 176 -52.30 53.66 -57.20
CA ASP A 176 -52.24 52.19 -57.17
C ASP A 176 -50.82 51.64 -57.34
N GLU A 177 -50.05 52.21 -58.28
CA GLU A 177 -48.67 51.83 -58.52
C GLU A 177 -47.79 52.10 -57.29
N ILE A 178 -47.94 53.27 -56.67
CA ILE A 178 -47.16 53.64 -55.47
C ILE A 178 -47.56 52.76 -54.28
N ALA A 179 -48.86 52.60 -54.02
CA ALA A 179 -49.38 51.81 -52.91
C ALA A 179 -48.94 50.33 -53.00
N SER A 180 -48.74 49.81 -54.21
CA SER A 180 -48.35 48.43 -54.47
C SER A 180 -46.84 48.15 -54.45
N LYS A 181 -45.98 49.17 -54.31
CA LYS A 181 -44.52 49.00 -54.51
C LYS A 181 -43.81 48.18 -53.43
N GLY A 182 -44.23 48.19 -52.17
CA GLY A 182 -43.49 47.50 -51.08
C GLY A 182 -42.03 47.97 -50.95
N TRP A 183 -41.14 47.12 -50.42
CA TRP A 183 -39.71 47.42 -50.24
C TRP A 183 -38.82 46.18 -50.48
N ASN A 184 -37.51 46.35 -50.68
CA ASN A 184 -36.57 45.23 -50.92
C ASN A 184 -35.77 44.89 -49.65
N LEU A 185 -35.70 43.61 -49.29
CA LEU A 185 -34.86 43.09 -48.21
C LEU A 185 -33.67 42.32 -48.78
N THR A 186 -32.46 42.62 -48.31
CA THR A 186 -31.21 41.90 -48.63
C THR A 186 -30.51 41.47 -47.35
N ALA A 187 -29.82 40.33 -47.34
CA ALA A 187 -28.98 39.90 -46.23
C ALA A 187 -27.51 39.91 -46.68
N SER A 188 -26.66 40.66 -45.97
CA SER A 188 -25.22 40.77 -46.28
C SER A 188 -24.89 41.13 -47.73
N GLY A 189 -25.72 41.97 -48.36
CA GLY A 189 -25.56 42.40 -49.76
C GLY A 189 -25.99 41.38 -50.82
N VAL A 190 -26.56 40.24 -50.43
CA VAL A 190 -27.02 39.17 -51.33
C VAL A 190 -28.49 38.79 -51.10
N ASN A 191 -29.06 37.95 -51.98
CA ASN A 191 -30.41 37.38 -51.87
C ASN A 191 -31.56 38.42 -51.71
N SER A 192 -31.62 39.41 -52.60
CA SER A 192 -32.68 40.42 -52.59
C SER A 192 -34.06 39.81 -52.82
N GLY A 193 -35.03 40.15 -51.96
CA GLY A 193 -36.44 39.82 -52.12
C GLY A 193 -37.34 41.03 -51.89
N LYS A 194 -38.41 41.17 -52.69
CA LYS A 194 -39.42 42.23 -52.49
C LYS A 194 -40.41 41.80 -51.41
N VAL A 195 -40.53 42.61 -50.36
CA VAL A 195 -41.57 42.50 -49.34
C VAL A 195 -42.77 43.34 -49.78
N ALA A 196 -43.86 42.66 -50.15
CA ALA A 196 -45.10 43.31 -50.55
C ALA A 196 -45.79 43.99 -49.36
N PRO A 197 -46.58 45.05 -49.58
CA PRO A 197 -47.41 45.64 -48.54
C PRO A 197 -48.26 44.58 -47.83
N GLY A 198 -48.28 44.59 -46.49
CA GLY A 198 -49.00 43.62 -45.66
C GLY A 198 -48.30 42.27 -45.47
N SER A 199 -47.14 42.01 -46.09
CA SER A 199 -46.35 40.80 -45.85
C SER A 199 -45.55 40.89 -44.56
N SER A 200 -45.30 39.73 -43.93
CA SER A 200 -44.45 39.61 -42.73
C SER A 200 -43.05 39.10 -43.09
N VAL A 201 -42.04 39.59 -42.37
CA VAL A 201 -40.65 39.09 -42.42
C VAL A 201 -40.32 38.45 -41.08
N ASP A 202 -39.76 37.25 -41.11
CA ASP A 202 -39.31 36.52 -39.91
C ASP A 202 -37.78 36.44 -39.89
N LEU A 203 -37.16 37.07 -38.89
CA LEU A 203 -35.72 37.11 -38.70
C LEU A 203 -35.31 35.95 -37.78
N LYS A 204 -34.94 34.82 -38.39
CA LYS A 204 -34.61 33.58 -37.69
C LYS A 204 -33.12 33.42 -37.46
N ASN A 205 -32.76 32.82 -36.33
CA ASN A 205 -31.41 32.33 -36.06
C ASN A 205 -31.43 30.87 -35.59
N THR A 206 -31.12 29.94 -36.49
CA THR A 206 -31.29 28.50 -36.24
C THR A 206 -30.24 27.92 -35.29
N ASP A 207 -29.02 28.49 -35.24
CA ASP A 207 -27.94 28.02 -34.36
C ASP A 207 -28.12 28.46 -32.90
N LYS A 208 -29.05 29.39 -32.65
CA LYS A 208 -29.39 29.97 -31.34
C LYS A 208 -28.25 30.73 -30.64
N ASN A 209 -27.17 31.07 -31.34
CA ASN A 209 -26.08 31.90 -30.81
C ASN A 209 -26.46 33.37 -30.64
N LEU A 210 -27.45 33.84 -31.40
CA LEU A 210 -28.11 35.14 -31.24
C LEU A 210 -29.55 34.95 -30.74
N THR A 211 -29.93 35.79 -29.79
CA THR A 211 -31.31 36.04 -29.37
C THR A 211 -31.83 37.27 -30.12
N ILE A 212 -32.85 37.06 -30.96
CA ILE A 212 -33.49 38.12 -31.75
C ILE A 212 -34.85 38.44 -31.12
N THR A 213 -35.06 39.66 -30.67
CA THR A 213 -36.32 40.08 -30.01
C THR A 213 -36.89 41.36 -30.60
N LYS A 214 -38.23 41.46 -30.57
CA LYS A 214 -39.00 42.67 -30.89
C LYS A 214 -40.08 42.84 -29.83
N ALA A 215 -40.04 43.94 -29.09
CA ALA A 215 -41.04 44.20 -28.05
C ALA A 215 -42.42 44.51 -28.66
N ILE A 216 -43.49 44.14 -27.95
CA ILE A 216 -44.86 44.54 -28.32
C ILE A 216 -44.93 46.06 -28.34
N GLY A 217 -45.43 46.63 -29.44
CA GLY A 217 -45.54 48.08 -29.61
C GLY A 217 -44.24 48.81 -30.01
N SER A 218 -43.09 48.13 -30.09
CA SER A 218 -41.84 48.72 -30.62
C SER A 218 -41.56 48.26 -32.05
N ASN A 219 -40.93 49.09 -32.86
CA ASN A 219 -40.42 48.72 -34.19
C ASN A 219 -38.95 48.26 -34.17
N ASP A 220 -38.30 48.33 -33.01
CA ASP A 220 -36.89 47.95 -32.87
C ASP A 220 -36.75 46.43 -32.80
N VAL A 221 -35.73 45.92 -33.49
CA VAL A 221 -35.29 44.53 -33.40
C VAL A 221 -33.93 44.50 -32.73
N ALA A 222 -33.84 43.83 -31.57
CA ALA A 222 -32.59 43.67 -30.85
C ALA A 222 -31.92 42.34 -31.22
N PHE A 223 -30.62 42.40 -31.50
CA PHE A 223 -29.76 41.24 -31.71
C PHE A 223 -28.78 41.18 -30.55
N ASN A 224 -28.94 40.19 -29.68
CA ASN A 224 -28.04 39.96 -28.55
C ASN A 224 -27.39 38.59 -28.65
N LEU A 225 -26.16 38.45 -28.15
CA LEU A 225 -25.58 37.12 -27.96
C LEU A 225 -26.40 36.34 -26.93
N ALA A 226 -26.59 35.05 -27.18
CA ALA A 226 -27.06 34.14 -26.17
C ALA A 226 -26.05 34.05 -25.01
N LYS A 227 -26.52 33.72 -23.80
CA LYS A 227 -25.62 33.51 -22.65
C LYS A 227 -24.59 32.41 -22.93
N ASP A 228 -25.04 31.36 -23.62
CA ASP A 228 -24.22 30.24 -24.05
C ASP A 228 -24.09 30.27 -25.57
N VAL A 229 -22.86 30.30 -26.07
CA VAL A 229 -22.53 30.33 -27.50
C VAL A 229 -21.96 28.98 -27.92
N LYS A 230 -22.62 28.32 -28.88
CA LYS A 230 -22.23 27.02 -29.44
C LYS A 230 -21.46 27.21 -30.76
N ILE A 231 -20.17 26.95 -30.71
CA ILE A 231 -19.24 27.06 -31.85
C ILE A 231 -18.40 25.78 -31.95
N GLY A 232 -18.26 25.23 -33.15
CA GLY A 232 -17.47 24.01 -33.36
C GLY A 232 -15.96 24.25 -33.25
N THR A 233 -15.49 25.37 -33.80
CA THR A 233 -14.11 25.84 -33.62
C THR A 233 -14.12 27.33 -33.37
N LEU A 234 -13.23 27.77 -32.47
CA LEU A 234 -12.97 29.18 -32.19
C LEU A 234 -11.49 29.43 -32.45
N THR A 235 -11.18 30.04 -33.59
CA THR A 235 -9.80 30.48 -33.85
C THR A 235 -9.56 31.77 -33.07
N VAL A 236 -8.84 31.66 -31.96
CA VAL A 236 -8.40 32.79 -31.14
C VAL A 236 -6.89 32.82 -31.14
N GLY A 237 -6.32 33.70 -31.98
CA GLY A 237 -4.89 33.78 -32.32
C GLY A 237 -3.94 33.16 -31.31
N ASN A 238 -3.49 33.93 -30.31
CA ASN A 238 -2.42 33.48 -29.42
C ASN A 238 -2.88 33.11 -28.02
N THR A 239 -4.17 33.19 -27.67
CA THR A 239 -4.77 32.68 -26.43
C THR A 239 -6.25 33.08 -26.31
N LEU A 240 -7.03 32.15 -25.75
CA LEU A 240 -8.47 32.16 -25.49
C LEU A 240 -8.83 32.69 -24.10
N LEU A 241 -9.95 33.41 -23.96
CA LEU A 241 -10.40 34.08 -22.74
C LEU A 241 -11.84 33.77 -22.32
N ASN A 242 -12.01 33.52 -21.02
CA ASN A 242 -13.27 33.51 -20.28
C ASN A 242 -13.10 34.29 -18.94
N THR A 243 -14.07 34.25 -18.03
CA THR A 243 -13.95 34.85 -16.67
C THR A 243 -13.17 33.98 -15.66
N ASP A 244 -12.84 32.76 -16.04
CA ASP A 244 -12.13 31.73 -15.28
C ASP A 244 -10.63 31.63 -15.64
N GLY A 245 -10.16 32.44 -16.59
CA GLY A 245 -8.78 32.46 -17.07
C GLY A 245 -8.59 31.97 -18.50
N MET A 246 -7.32 31.80 -18.89
CA MET A 246 -6.92 31.76 -20.30
C MET A 246 -5.93 30.64 -20.56
N ALA A 247 -5.85 30.21 -21.82
CA ALA A 247 -4.69 29.44 -22.32
C ALA A 247 -3.39 30.28 -22.25
N PHE A 248 -2.21 29.67 -22.36
CA PHE A 248 -0.94 30.32 -22.00
C PHE A 248 0.14 30.15 -23.07
N GLY A 249 0.32 31.16 -23.92
CA GLY A 249 1.53 31.36 -24.75
C GLY A 249 1.92 30.18 -25.65
N SER A 250 3.14 30.20 -26.19
CA SER A 250 3.65 29.15 -27.11
C SER A 250 4.22 27.92 -26.39
N ASN A 251 4.40 27.98 -25.07
CA ASN A 251 5.16 27.00 -24.30
C ASN A 251 4.28 26.06 -23.47
N VAL A 252 2.98 26.29 -23.42
CA VAL A 252 2.03 25.44 -22.71
C VAL A 252 1.07 24.84 -23.73
N THR A 253 1.08 23.52 -23.83
CA THR A 253 0.11 22.78 -24.62
C THR A 253 -0.84 22.07 -23.67
N LEU A 254 -2.14 22.24 -23.89
CA LEU A 254 -3.19 21.47 -23.24
C LEU A 254 -3.99 20.80 -24.36
N ASP A 255 -3.78 19.50 -24.54
CA ASP A 255 -4.38 18.70 -25.61
C ASP A 255 -4.87 17.34 -25.08
N GLU A 256 -5.14 16.39 -25.98
CA GLU A 256 -5.62 15.04 -25.64
C GLU A 256 -4.61 14.22 -24.81
N ILE A 257 -3.32 14.59 -24.82
CA ILE A 257 -2.25 13.92 -24.08
C ILE A 257 -2.18 14.47 -22.63
N GLY A 258 -2.56 15.73 -22.43
CA GLY A 258 -2.64 16.38 -21.12
C GLY A 258 -2.03 17.78 -21.11
N LEU A 259 -1.56 18.23 -19.94
CA LEU A 259 -0.84 19.49 -19.78
C LEU A 259 0.65 19.26 -19.96
N ALA A 260 1.26 19.91 -20.95
CA ALA A 260 2.70 19.90 -21.11
C ALA A 260 3.25 21.34 -21.18
N ILE A 261 4.33 21.57 -20.43
CA ILE A 261 5.11 22.79 -20.50
C ILE A 261 6.40 22.46 -21.24
N ALA A 262 6.67 23.12 -22.37
CA ALA A 262 7.87 22.90 -23.16
C ALA A 262 9.14 23.08 -22.29
N ASN A 263 10.02 22.07 -22.28
CA ASN A 263 11.22 21.99 -21.41
C ASN A 263 10.95 22.03 -19.88
N GLY A 264 9.70 21.81 -19.48
CA GLY A 264 9.22 21.88 -18.10
C GLY A 264 8.45 20.63 -17.68
N PRO A 265 7.75 20.70 -16.53
CA PRO A 265 6.89 19.62 -16.07
C PRO A 265 5.72 19.36 -17.02
N SER A 266 5.25 18.13 -17.02
CA SER A 266 4.04 17.71 -17.72
C SER A 266 3.19 16.79 -16.83
N VAL A 267 1.87 16.89 -17.01
CA VAL A 267 0.87 16.02 -16.39
C VAL A 267 0.06 15.40 -17.53
N THR A 268 0.28 14.12 -17.78
CA THR A 268 -0.29 13.39 -18.91
C THR A 268 -0.97 12.10 -18.45
N GLY A 269 -1.58 11.36 -19.38
CA GLY A 269 -2.16 10.03 -19.08
C GLY A 269 -1.14 8.98 -18.59
N SER A 270 0.16 9.18 -18.83
CA SER A 270 1.22 8.31 -18.30
C SER A 270 1.70 8.69 -16.90
N GLY A 271 1.20 9.79 -16.32
CA GLY A 271 1.56 10.26 -14.98
C GLY A 271 2.16 11.67 -14.98
N ILE A 272 2.95 11.96 -13.96
CA ILE A 272 3.60 13.26 -13.75
C ILE A 272 5.09 13.12 -14.07
N ASP A 273 5.57 13.92 -15.03
CA ASP A 273 7.00 14.10 -15.28
C ASP A 273 7.39 15.52 -14.85
N ALA A 274 8.36 15.62 -13.94
CA ALA A 274 8.87 16.91 -13.48
C ALA A 274 9.82 17.58 -14.50
N GLY A 275 10.16 16.92 -15.61
CA GLY A 275 11.05 17.44 -16.64
C GLY A 275 12.45 17.74 -16.10
N GLY A 276 12.95 16.87 -15.22
CA GLY A 276 14.22 17.02 -14.50
C GLY A 276 14.27 18.19 -13.50
N LYS A 277 13.13 18.78 -13.14
CA LYS A 277 13.04 19.85 -12.14
C LYS A 277 12.85 19.29 -10.74
N VAL A 278 13.30 20.06 -9.75
CA VAL A 278 13.07 19.74 -8.33
C VAL A 278 11.58 19.88 -8.02
N ILE A 279 10.99 18.85 -7.43
CA ILE A 279 9.64 18.90 -6.88
C ILE A 279 9.76 19.39 -5.43
N SER A 280 9.33 20.62 -5.18
CA SER A 280 9.31 21.22 -3.83
C SER A 280 7.91 21.15 -3.22
N HIS A 281 7.80 21.35 -1.90
CA HIS A 281 6.52 21.33 -1.16
C HIS A 281 5.77 19.99 -1.19
N VAL A 282 6.50 18.89 -1.36
CA VAL A 282 5.96 17.54 -1.16
C VAL A 282 5.83 17.28 0.34
N ALA A 283 4.60 17.17 0.83
CA ALA A 283 4.32 16.75 2.20
C ALA A 283 4.93 15.36 2.48
N ALA A 284 5.15 15.00 3.75
CA ALA A 284 5.64 13.67 4.06
C ALA A 284 4.57 12.63 3.71
N GLY A 285 4.90 11.71 2.80
CA GLY A 285 3.99 10.63 2.40
C GLY A 285 3.89 9.53 3.45
N GLU A 286 2.86 8.70 3.41
CA GLU A 286 2.78 7.50 4.24
C GLU A 286 3.90 6.51 3.86
N VAL A 287 4.62 5.98 4.85
CA VAL A 287 5.63 4.93 4.65
C VAL A 287 5.04 3.59 5.08
N SER A 288 4.52 2.83 4.12
CA SER A 288 3.98 1.47 4.31
C SER A 288 4.23 0.60 3.07
N ALA A 289 4.05 -0.72 3.19
CA ALA A 289 4.38 -1.69 2.13
C ALA A 289 3.52 -1.53 0.86
N THR A 290 2.39 -0.83 0.94
CA THR A 290 1.43 -0.62 -0.14
C THR A 290 1.29 0.84 -0.56
N SER A 291 2.06 1.76 0.05
CA SER A 291 1.97 3.20 -0.24
C SER A 291 2.41 3.50 -1.67
N THR A 292 1.65 4.39 -2.33
CA THR A 292 1.96 4.96 -3.66
C THR A 292 2.26 6.45 -3.58
N GLU A 293 2.42 6.99 -2.37
CA GLU A 293 2.67 8.40 -2.13
C GLU A 293 4.14 8.77 -2.40
N ALA A 294 4.38 10.02 -2.78
CA ALA A 294 5.73 10.53 -2.94
C ALA A 294 6.40 10.73 -1.56
N VAL A 295 7.55 10.11 -1.35
CA VAL A 295 8.39 10.36 -0.17
C VAL A 295 9.27 11.58 -0.38
N ASN A 296 9.39 12.43 0.63
CA ASN A 296 10.21 13.63 0.56
C ASN A 296 11.59 13.45 1.23
N GLY A 297 12.47 14.44 1.04
CA GLY A 297 13.83 14.41 1.58
C GLY A 297 13.90 14.30 3.11
N SER A 298 12.92 14.81 3.86
CA SER A 298 12.90 14.68 5.33
C SER A 298 12.71 13.24 5.79
N GLN A 299 11.91 12.46 5.06
CA GLN A 299 11.68 11.05 5.36
C GLN A 299 12.91 10.21 5.05
N LEU A 300 13.57 10.45 3.90
CA LEU A 300 14.84 9.79 3.58
C LEU A 300 15.94 10.18 4.58
N SER A 301 15.98 11.44 5.00
CA SER A 301 16.91 11.91 6.04
C SER A 301 16.68 11.21 7.38
N ALA A 302 15.43 10.93 7.77
CA ALA A 302 15.13 10.18 8.99
C ALA A 302 15.61 8.73 8.90
N VAL A 303 15.43 8.07 7.76
CA VAL A 303 15.98 6.72 7.52
C VAL A 303 17.51 6.75 7.54
N GLN A 304 18.14 7.73 6.91
CA GLN A 304 19.61 7.87 6.90
C GLN A 304 20.16 8.14 8.30
N ALA A 305 19.47 8.94 9.12
CA ALA A 305 19.84 9.17 10.51
C ALA A 305 19.84 7.85 11.29
N GLN A 306 18.81 7.01 11.12
CA GLN A 306 18.72 5.71 11.79
C GLN A 306 19.77 4.72 11.28
N ALA A 307 20.02 4.66 9.97
CA ALA A 307 21.02 3.78 9.36
C ALA A 307 22.46 4.14 9.76
N ASN A 308 22.71 5.42 10.07
CA ASN A 308 24.02 5.90 10.52
C ASN A 308 24.25 5.72 12.02
N GLN A 309 23.24 5.31 12.80
CA GLN A 309 23.46 5.02 14.22
C GLN A 309 24.25 3.72 14.38
N PRO A 310 25.39 3.73 15.10
CA PRO A 310 26.14 2.52 15.35
C PRO A 310 25.42 1.61 16.35
N MET A 311 25.62 0.30 16.23
CA MET A 311 25.33 -0.65 17.30
C MET A 311 26.47 -0.64 18.33
N THR A 312 26.16 -0.44 19.60
CA THR A 312 27.15 -0.45 20.69
C THR A 312 27.17 -1.81 21.38
N PHE A 313 28.36 -2.43 21.44
CA PHE A 313 28.63 -3.65 22.19
C PHE A 313 29.39 -3.30 23.47
N THR A 314 28.88 -3.71 24.62
CA THR A 314 29.49 -3.44 25.95
C THR A 314 30.16 -4.70 26.49
N GLY A 315 31.41 -4.57 26.93
CA GLY A 315 32.10 -5.60 27.73
C GLY A 315 31.90 -5.40 29.23
N ASN A 316 32.52 -6.26 30.04
CA ASN A 316 32.66 -6.00 31.49
C ASN A 316 33.48 -4.72 31.74
N GLU A 317 34.41 -4.41 30.84
CA GLU A 317 35.11 -3.13 30.78
C GLU A 317 35.08 -2.58 29.34
N GLY A 318 34.68 -1.31 29.21
CA GLY A 318 34.64 -0.59 27.93
C GLY A 318 33.43 -0.91 27.05
N SER A 319 33.37 -0.23 25.91
CA SER A 319 32.33 -0.43 24.89
C SER A 319 32.87 -0.08 23.50
N VAL A 320 32.35 -0.72 22.46
CA VAL A 320 32.70 -0.43 21.07
C VAL A 320 31.46 -0.26 20.20
N ALA A 321 31.45 0.79 19.39
CA ALA A 321 30.42 1.08 18.41
C ALA A 321 30.79 0.46 17.05
N ARG A 322 29.80 -0.12 16.36
CA ARG A 322 29.93 -0.69 15.01
C ARG A 322 28.84 -0.18 14.10
N THR A 323 29.21 0.41 12.97
CA THR A 323 28.25 0.80 11.93
C THR A 323 28.02 -0.35 10.94
N LEU A 324 26.95 -0.26 10.15
CA LEU A 324 26.70 -1.21 9.06
C LEU A 324 27.94 -1.29 8.14
N GLY A 325 28.35 -2.52 7.81
CA GLY A 325 29.55 -2.81 7.02
C GLY A 325 30.83 -3.08 7.83
N GLN A 326 30.85 -2.86 9.16
CA GLN A 326 31.99 -3.20 10.02
C GLN A 326 31.84 -4.59 10.65
N THR A 327 32.91 -5.39 10.66
CA THR A 327 32.95 -6.70 11.32
C THR A 327 33.31 -6.57 12.80
N LEU A 328 32.65 -7.33 13.68
CA LEU A 328 33.04 -7.52 15.09
C LEU A 328 33.44 -8.98 15.30
N VAL A 329 34.65 -9.22 15.78
CA VAL A 329 35.15 -10.56 16.09
C VAL A 329 34.92 -10.85 17.58
N ILE A 330 34.17 -11.92 17.88
CA ILE A 330 33.97 -12.47 19.22
C ILE A 330 34.11 -14.00 19.10
N SER A 331 35.15 -14.61 19.67
CA SER A 331 35.35 -16.06 19.58
C SER A 331 35.91 -16.67 20.87
N GLY A 332 35.32 -17.79 21.28
CA GLY A 332 35.91 -18.79 22.18
C GLY A 332 35.93 -20.15 21.46
N GLU A 333 37.04 -20.88 21.52
CA GLU A 333 37.34 -22.02 20.62
C GLU A 333 36.87 -23.41 21.13
N SER A 334 36.00 -23.49 22.14
CA SER A 334 35.57 -24.77 22.74
C SER A 334 34.38 -25.40 22.00
N SER A 335 34.47 -26.69 21.65
CA SER A 335 33.45 -27.43 20.88
C SER A 335 32.76 -28.57 21.65
N THR A 336 32.95 -28.69 22.96
CA THR A 336 32.42 -29.80 23.79
C THR A 336 31.17 -29.35 24.58
N ALA A 337 30.17 -30.20 24.82
CA ALA A 337 29.01 -29.85 25.65
C ALA A 337 29.35 -29.90 27.16
N GLY A 338 28.99 -28.88 27.95
CA GLY A 338 29.25 -28.83 29.40
C GLY A 338 28.66 -27.60 30.11
N SER A 339 28.72 -27.59 31.44
CA SER A 339 28.36 -26.42 32.26
C SER A 339 29.54 -25.44 32.31
N TYR A 340 29.33 -24.22 31.81
CA TYR A 340 30.34 -23.16 31.77
C TYR A 340 30.05 -22.10 32.83
N SER A 341 31.06 -21.69 33.61
CA SER A 341 30.95 -20.53 34.49
C SER A 341 31.55 -19.30 33.80
N GLY A 342 30.78 -18.21 33.74
CA GLY A 342 31.29 -16.91 33.30
C GLY A 342 32.14 -16.22 34.36
N ALA A 343 32.18 -16.74 35.59
CA ALA A 343 32.90 -16.13 36.71
C ALA A 343 34.41 -16.05 36.49
N ASN A 344 34.96 -16.96 35.69
CA ASN A 344 36.39 -16.96 35.35
C ASN A 344 36.70 -16.18 34.07
N LEU A 345 35.71 -15.68 33.33
CA LEU A 345 35.92 -14.95 32.08
C LEU A 345 35.57 -13.47 32.25
N LYS A 346 36.50 -12.58 31.89
CA LYS A 346 36.30 -11.13 31.81
C LYS A 346 36.30 -10.71 30.35
N SER A 347 35.25 -10.04 29.90
CA SER A 347 35.21 -9.42 28.57
C SER A 347 35.73 -7.97 28.64
N VAL A 348 36.72 -7.64 27.82
CA VAL A 348 37.36 -6.31 27.80
C VAL A 348 37.40 -5.81 26.36
N VAL A 349 36.88 -4.61 26.14
CA VAL A 349 36.99 -3.95 24.84
C VAL A 349 38.34 -3.25 24.74
N ASP A 350 39.12 -3.58 23.70
CA ASP A 350 40.24 -2.74 23.29
C ASP A 350 39.71 -1.60 22.43
N ALA A 351 39.78 -0.37 22.95
CA ALA A 351 39.27 0.81 22.26
C ALA A 351 40.11 1.20 21.02
N ALA A 352 41.38 0.81 20.94
CA ALA A 352 42.27 1.18 19.84
C ALA A 352 42.04 0.32 18.59
N THR A 353 41.80 -0.97 18.78
CA THR A 353 41.54 -1.95 17.70
C THR A 353 40.05 -2.24 17.52
N GLY A 354 39.25 -1.95 18.55
CA GLY A 354 37.84 -2.24 18.62
C GLY A 354 37.53 -3.74 18.77
N THR A 355 38.49 -4.57 19.16
CA THR A 355 38.24 -5.99 19.43
C THR A 355 37.66 -6.19 20.83
N LEU A 356 36.76 -7.16 20.99
CA LEU A 356 36.30 -7.61 22.31
C LEU A 356 37.15 -8.81 22.74
N HIS A 357 38.08 -8.60 23.67
CA HIS A 357 38.91 -9.65 24.24
C HIS A 357 38.16 -10.44 25.31
N LEU A 358 38.39 -11.75 25.36
CA LEU A 358 38.00 -12.61 26.48
C LEU A 358 39.26 -12.98 27.26
N GLN A 359 39.31 -12.61 28.54
CA GLN A 359 40.42 -12.89 29.45
C GLN A 359 39.99 -13.91 30.50
N LEU A 360 40.86 -14.85 30.88
CA LEU A 360 40.62 -15.78 31.98
C LEU A 360 41.17 -15.20 33.30
N ALA A 361 40.53 -15.49 34.43
CA ALA A 361 41.01 -15.14 35.75
C ALA A 361 42.34 -15.84 36.07
N GLU A 362 43.27 -15.13 36.72
CA GLU A 362 44.60 -15.64 37.09
C GLU A 362 44.56 -16.78 38.13
N SER A 363 43.50 -16.82 38.94
CA SER A 363 43.20 -17.91 39.89
C SER A 363 41.81 -18.48 39.61
N PRO A 364 41.62 -19.23 38.51
CA PRO A 364 40.30 -19.66 38.10
C PRO A 364 39.73 -20.69 39.08
N GLN A 365 38.43 -20.58 39.35
CA GLN A 365 37.71 -21.49 40.23
C GLN A 365 36.80 -22.43 39.44
N PHE A 366 37.06 -23.73 39.54
CA PHE A 366 36.27 -24.79 38.92
C PHE A 366 35.53 -25.56 40.03
N GLY A 367 34.28 -25.17 40.28
CA GLY A 367 33.51 -25.70 41.40
C GLY A 367 34.17 -25.35 42.73
N LYS A 368 34.68 -26.36 43.46
CA LYS A 368 35.44 -26.18 44.72
C LYS A 368 36.95 -26.14 44.52
N VAL A 369 37.46 -26.50 43.34
CA VAL A 369 38.89 -26.49 43.03
C VAL A 369 39.29 -25.09 42.61
N GLN A 370 40.30 -24.53 43.26
CA GLN A 370 40.90 -23.26 42.87
C GLN A 370 42.32 -23.50 42.41
N ILE A 371 42.64 -23.02 41.20
CA ILE A 371 43.99 -23.07 40.65
C ILE A 371 44.69 -21.77 40.99
N ASN A 372 46.00 -21.85 41.28
CA ASN A 372 46.83 -20.71 41.64
C ASN A 372 46.31 -19.96 42.89
N ASP A 373 45.85 -20.70 43.89
CA ASP A 373 45.53 -20.18 45.23
C ASP A 373 46.83 -20.00 46.01
N GLY A 374 47.48 -18.84 45.83
CA GLY A 374 48.81 -18.57 46.38
C GLY A 374 49.89 -19.52 45.84
N GLY A 375 49.80 -19.88 44.56
CA GLY A 375 50.69 -20.85 43.89
C GLY A 375 50.34 -22.32 44.11
N LYS A 376 49.22 -22.63 44.79
CA LYS A 376 48.76 -23.99 45.06
C LYS A 376 47.52 -24.33 44.23
N ILE A 377 47.23 -25.63 44.16
CA ILE A 377 45.92 -26.13 43.79
C ILE A 377 45.21 -26.49 45.08
N SER A 378 44.17 -25.73 45.43
CA SER A 378 43.39 -25.93 46.65
C SER A 378 42.00 -26.50 46.32
N GLY A 379 41.32 -27.04 47.34
CA GLY A 379 40.01 -27.67 47.17
C GLY A 379 40.02 -29.11 46.63
N VAL A 380 41.19 -29.75 46.53
CA VAL A 380 41.32 -31.17 46.14
C VAL A 380 40.96 -32.09 47.31
N ALA A 381 39.85 -32.80 47.20
CA ALA A 381 39.44 -33.83 48.16
C ALA A 381 40.37 -35.06 48.11
N PRO A 382 40.43 -35.91 49.15
CA PRO A 382 41.20 -37.16 49.09
C PRO A 382 40.76 -38.03 47.91
N GLY A 383 41.71 -38.53 47.14
CA GLY A 383 41.46 -39.44 46.03
C GLY A 383 40.98 -40.81 46.52
N THR A 384 40.04 -41.41 45.82
CA THR A 384 39.48 -42.74 46.13
C THR A 384 39.69 -43.73 44.99
N ALA A 385 39.80 -43.26 43.75
CA ALA A 385 40.17 -44.04 42.57
C ALA A 385 41.66 -43.93 42.25
N GLU A 386 42.21 -44.90 41.53
CA GLU A 386 43.62 -44.91 41.10
C GLU A 386 44.00 -43.72 40.21
N THR A 387 43.02 -43.08 39.57
CA THR A 387 43.21 -41.91 38.71
C THR A 387 43.08 -40.57 39.44
N ASP A 388 42.71 -40.59 40.72
CA ASP A 388 42.53 -39.36 41.48
C ASP A 388 43.89 -38.78 41.89
N VAL A 389 44.02 -37.46 41.86
CA VAL A 389 45.21 -36.78 42.37
C VAL A 389 45.24 -36.90 43.90
N PRO A 390 46.29 -37.47 44.51
CA PRO A 390 46.37 -37.59 45.96
C PRO A 390 46.57 -36.21 46.60
N ASN A 391 45.88 -35.95 47.70
CA ASN A 391 46.11 -34.73 48.47
C ASN A 391 47.20 -34.93 49.54
N MET A 392 47.64 -33.81 50.15
CA MET A 392 48.71 -33.82 51.16
C MET A 392 48.39 -34.71 52.38
N GLY A 393 47.10 -34.87 52.72
CA GLY A 393 46.69 -35.72 53.84
C GLY A 393 47.00 -37.20 53.60
N GLN A 394 46.75 -37.68 52.37
CA GLN A 394 47.06 -39.06 51.97
C GLN A 394 48.57 -39.33 51.95
N LEU A 395 49.36 -38.38 51.44
CA LEU A 395 50.82 -38.49 51.40
C LEU A 395 51.44 -38.54 52.81
N LYS A 396 50.93 -37.72 53.73
CA LYS A 396 51.40 -37.70 55.13
C LYS A 396 51.13 -39.02 55.86
N SER A 397 49.96 -39.63 55.65
CA SER A 397 49.60 -40.91 56.29
C SER A 397 50.51 -42.06 55.87
N ILE A 398 50.94 -42.09 54.60
CA ILE A 398 51.91 -43.07 54.11
C ILE A 398 53.27 -42.87 54.79
N SER A 399 53.76 -41.62 54.84
CA SER A 399 55.04 -41.29 55.50
C SER A 399 55.08 -41.74 56.96
N GLU A 400 54.04 -41.45 57.72
CA GLU A 400 53.96 -41.82 59.15
C GLU A 400 53.95 -43.34 59.38
N THR A 401 53.50 -44.13 58.40
CA THR A 401 53.49 -45.60 58.50
C THR A 401 54.88 -46.18 58.25
N VAL A 402 55.61 -45.66 57.26
CA VAL A 402 56.98 -46.09 56.93
C VAL A 402 57.94 -45.78 58.09
N ASP A 403 57.80 -44.61 58.72
CA ASP A 403 58.69 -44.17 59.81
C ASP A 403 58.54 -45.00 61.10
N LYS A 404 57.45 -45.78 61.25
CA LYS A 404 57.20 -46.57 62.47
C LYS A 404 58.12 -47.77 62.65
N GLY A 405 58.61 -48.42 61.60
CA GLY A 405 59.49 -49.61 61.69
C GLY A 405 58.89 -50.78 62.50
N TRP A 406 59.73 -51.70 63.01
CA TRP A 406 59.35 -52.81 63.90
C TRP A 406 60.34 -52.98 65.07
N ASN A 407 60.00 -53.77 66.11
CA ASN A 407 60.84 -53.96 67.31
C ASN A 407 61.37 -55.41 67.41
N LEU A 408 62.66 -55.58 67.73
CA LEU A 408 63.32 -56.88 67.98
C LEU A 408 63.64 -57.06 69.47
N THR A 409 63.37 -58.25 70.01
CA THR A 409 63.76 -58.70 71.35
C THR A 409 64.49 -60.05 71.26
N ALA A 410 65.34 -60.37 72.26
CA ALA A 410 65.98 -61.67 72.37
C ALA A 410 65.62 -62.29 73.72
N SER A 411 65.01 -63.48 73.69
CA SER A 411 64.56 -64.23 74.89
C SER A 411 63.73 -63.39 75.88
N GLY A 412 62.89 -62.49 75.36
CA GLY A 412 62.03 -61.62 76.17
C GLY A 412 62.69 -60.37 76.76
N ALA A 413 63.96 -60.06 76.40
CA ALA A 413 64.68 -58.88 76.87
C ALA A 413 65.33 -58.08 75.71
N ASN A 414 65.93 -56.92 76.05
CA ASN A 414 66.73 -56.06 75.17
C ASN A 414 66.00 -55.58 73.89
N THR A 415 64.85 -54.91 74.05
CA THR A 415 64.08 -54.35 72.92
C THR A 415 64.86 -53.27 72.17
N SER A 416 64.87 -53.36 70.84
CA SER A 416 65.40 -52.32 69.95
C SER A 416 64.51 -52.12 68.73
N LYS A 417 64.41 -50.88 68.24
CA LYS A 417 63.67 -50.55 67.01
C LYS A 417 64.54 -50.82 65.79
N VAL A 418 64.02 -51.60 64.85
CA VAL A 418 64.55 -51.79 63.51
C VAL A 418 63.77 -50.86 62.57
N ALA A 419 64.41 -49.77 62.17
CA ALA A 419 63.84 -48.82 61.21
C ALA A 419 63.73 -49.45 59.81
N ALA A 420 62.89 -48.87 58.94
CA ALA A 420 62.82 -49.29 57.54
C ALA A 420 64.22 -49.18 56.89
N GLY A 421 64.69 -50.29 56.30
CA GLY A 421 66.01 -50.39 55.68
C GLY A 421 67.18 -50.79 56.60
N ALA A 422 66.97 -51.00 57.90
CA ALA A 422 68.02 -51.44 58.83
C ALA A 422 68.28 -52.97 58.79
N THR A 423 69.47 -53.41 59.20
CA THR A 423 69.90 -54.83 59.19
C THR A 423 70.06 -55.40 60.61
N VAL A 424 69.77 -56.69 60.78
CA VAL A 424 69.98 -57.47 62.02
C VAL A 424 70.94 -58.61 61.74
N ASP A 425 71.95 -58.80 62.58
CA ASP A 425 72.93 -59.89 62.48
C ASP A 425 72.73 -60.92 63.60
N LEU A 426 72.69 -62.21 63.23
CA LEU A 426 72.47 -63.34 64.14
C LEU A 426 73.73 -64.21 64.16
N LYS A 427 74.46 -64.20 65.27
CA LYS A 427 75.80 -64.80 65.39
C LYS A 427 75.91 -65.78 66.55
N ASN A 428 76.74 -66.81 66.36
CA ASN A 428 77.20 -67.69 67.43
C ASN A 428 78.73 -67.59 67.54
N THR A 429 79.24 -67.43 68.76
CA THR A 429 80.66 -67.10 69.00
C THR A 429 81.50 -68.27 69.50
N ASP A 430 80.90 -69.35 70.01
CA ASP A 430 81.64 -70.50 70.55
C ASP A 430 81.97 -71.56 69.49
N GLY A 431 81.38 -71.45 68.29
CA GLY A 431 81.58 -72.37 67.17
C GLY A 431 80.81 -73.69 67.26
N ASN A 432 80.04 -73.92 68.34
CA ASN A 432 79.25 -75.15 68.54
C ASN A 432 77.95 -75.17 67.71
N LEU A 433 77.42 -74.00 67.37
CA LEU A 433 76.34 -73.84 66.39
C LEU A 433 76.85 -73.16 65.12
N THR A 434 76.42 -73.69 63.97
CA THR A 434 76.53 -73.03 62.68
C THR A 434 75.22 -72.32 62.36
N ILE A 435 75.27 -71.00 62.18
CA ILE A 435 74.13 -70.17 61.75
C ILE A 435 74.34 -69.80 60.28
N SER A 436 73.36 -70.09 59.43
CA SER A 436 73.46 -69.84 57.99
C SER A 436 72.15 -69.35 57.38
N LYS A 437 72.29 -68.56 56.30
CA LYS A 437 71.20 -68.07 55.46
C LYS A 437 71.73 -67.98 54.02
N THR A 438 70.95 -68.42 53.05
CA THR A 438 71.29 -68.30 51.62
C THR A 438 70.67 -67.03 51.03
N SER A 439 71.18 -66.54 49.90
CA SER A 439 70.69 -65.31 49.26
C SER A 439 69.29 -65.45 48.64
N ASP A 440 68.84 -66.68 48.41
CA ASP A 440 67.58 -67.03 47.76
C ASP A 440 66.48 -67.48 48.73
N SER A 441 66.77 -67.58 50.04
CA SER A 441 65.79 -67.96 51.06
C SER A 441 65.70 -66.95 52.20
N ASN A 442 64.50 -66.80 52.76
CA ASN A 442 64.27 -66.02 53.96
C ASN A 442 64.60 -66.76 55.26
N ASP A 443 64.81 -68.08 55.19
CA ASP A 443 65.05 -68.92 56.35
C ASP A 443 66.45 -68.69 56.94
N VAL A 444 66.51 -68.67 58.28
CA VAL A 444 67.76 -68.70 59.04
C VAL A 444 67.87 -70.07 59.70
N VAL A 445 68.90 -70.83 59.35
CA VAL A 445 69.08 -72.22 59.80
C VAL A 445 70.12 -72.27 60.91
N PHE A 446 69.76 -72.92 62.01
CA PHE A 446 70.62 -73.20 63.16
C PHE A 446 70.90 -74.69 63.23
N ASN A 447 72.17 -75.09 63.10
CA ASN A 447 72.59 -76.48 63.19
C ASN A 447 73.71 -76.66 64.22
N LEU A 448 73.74 -77.82 64.89
CA LEU A 448 74.88 -78.20 65.72
C LEU A 448 76.08 -78.55 64.83
N SER A 449 77.26 -78.04 65.19
CA SER A 449 78.51 -78.39 64.53
C SER A 449 78.84 -79.87 64.72
N LYS A 450 79.33 -80.54 63.66
CA LYS A 450 79.68 -81.98 63.71
C LYS A 450 80.77 -82.27 64.75
N ASP A 451 81.75 -81.38 64.82
CA ASP A 451 82.78 -81.36 65.85
C ASP A 451 82.41 -80.25 66.84
N PHE A 452 81.82 -80.65 67.96
CA PHE A 452 81.52 -79.71 69.04
C PHE A 452 82.57 -79.83 70.14
N LYS A 453 82.98 -78.68 70.66
CA LYS A 453 83.99 -78.60 71.71
C LYS A 453 83.27 -78.46 73.03
N VAL A 454 83.38 -79.50 73.84
CA VAL A 454 82.87 -79.54 75.21
C VAL A 454 83.96 -80.04 76.12
N ASP A 455 83.98 -79.50 77.34
CA ASP A 455 84.98 -79.87 78.35
C ASP A 455 84.73 -81.26 78.95
N GLY A 456 83.55 -81.84 78.73
CA GLY A 456 83.23 -83.20 79.14
C GLY A 456 81.88 -83.66 78.60
N VAL A 457 81.74 -84.98 78.49
CA VAL A 457 80.48 -85.65 78.14
C VAL A 457 80.12 -86.61 79.26
N THR A 458 78.97 -86.36 79.89
CA THR A 458 78.37 -87.28 80.86
C THR A 458 77.25 -88.06 80.18
N ALA A 459 77.47 -89.35 79.97
CA ALA A 459 76.49 -90.26 79.40
C ALA A 459 76.16 -91.35 80.44
N GLY A 460 75.07 -91.14 81.20
CA GLY A 460 74.74 -91.98 82.35
C GLY A 460 75.81 -91.87 83.44
N THR A 461 76.36 -93.00 83.88
CA THR A 461 77.46 -93.07 84.85
C THR A 461 78.86 -93.06 84.21
N THR A 462 78.94 -92.98 82.87
CA THR A 462 80.21 -92.85 82.16
C THR A 462 80.53 -91.37 81.98
N VAL A 463 81.73 -90.98 82.41
CA VAL A 463 82.26 -89.65 82.19
C VAL A 463 83.46 -89.78 81.26
N VAL A 464 83.39 -89.05 80.14
CA VAL A 464 84.53 -88.82 79.26
C VAL A 464 84.91 -87.36 79.41
N ASN A 465 86.09 -87.13 79.94
CA ASN A 465 86.63 -85.80 80.16
C ASN A 465 88.17 -85.84 79.97
N ASN A 466 88.84 -84.74 80.31
CA ASN A 466 90.29 -84.65 80.19
C ASN A 466 91.07 -85.62 81.08
N ASP A 467 90.44 -86.25 82.08
CA ASP A 467 91.09 -87.19 82.99
C ASP A 467 91.10 -88.64 82.45
N GLY A 468 90.28 -88.95 81.43
CA GLY A 468 90.22 -90.25 80.78
C GLY A 468 88.80 -90.78 80.66
N VAL A 469 88.65 -92.11 80.75
CA VAL A 469 87.35 -92.77 80.78
C VAL A 469 87.09 -93.33 82.17
N GLN A 470 86.07 -92.80 82.81
CA GLN A 470 85.60 -93.29 84.09
C GLN A 470 84.22 -93.92 83.93
N VAL A 471 84.10 -95.20 84.35
CA VAL A 471 82.83 -95.93 84.37
C VAL A 471 82.48 -96.22 85.81
N GLY A 472 81.55 -95.43 86.36
CA GLY A 472 81.25 -95.47 87.79
C GLY A 472 82.48 -95.14 88.65
N SER A 473 82.50 -95.62 89.91
CA SER A 473 83.64 -95.44 90.82
C SER A 473 84.75 -96.47 90.63
N ASP A 474 84.48 -97.56 89.94
CA ASP A 474 85.26 -98.79 90.12
C ASP A 474 86.24 -99.02 88.98
N VAL A 475 85.91 -98.57 87.78
CA VAL A 475 86.75 -98.75 86.58
C VAL A 475 87.24 -97.39 86.12
N ALA A 476 88.56 -97.25 86.16
CA ALA A 476 89.24 -96.12 85.57
C ALA A 476 90.23 -96.62 84.52
N LEU A 477 90.08 -96.09 83.30
CA LEU A 477 91.12 -96.13 82.28
C LEU A 477 91.71 -94.73 82.18
N GLY A 478 92.86 -94.56 82.82
CA GLY A 478 93.56 -93.29 82.90
C GLY A 478 94.98 -93.37 82.34
N LYS A 479 95.75 -92.31 82.56
CA LYS A 479 97.15 -92.20 82.10
C LYS A 479 98.06 -93.35 82.60
N THR A 480 97.71 -93.98 83.72
CA THR A 480 98.49 -95.05 84.36
C THR A 480 98.09 -96.47 83.94
N GLY A 481 97.04 -96.62 83.13
CA GLY A 481 96.51 -97.90 82.67
C GLY A 481 95.09 -98.19 83.18
N LEU A 482 94.73 -99.47 83.19
CA LEU A 482 93.46 -99.96 83.71
C LEU A 482 93.59 -100.28 85.20
N THR A 483 92.84 -99.56 86.01
CA THR A 483 92.69 -99.86 87.44
C THR A 483 91.24 -100.22 87.73
N ILE A 484 91.06 -101.39 88.35
CA ILE A 484 89.80 -101.79 88.97
C ILE A 484 89.98 -101.65 90.48
N ALA A 485 89.17 -100.79 91.13
CA ALA A 485 89.29 -100.55 92.56
C ALA A 485 89.16 -101.87 93.36
N ASN A 486 90.12 -102.12 94.27
CA ASN A 486 90.21 -103.36 95.07
C ASN A 486 90.28 -104.67 94.25
N GLY A 487 90.68 -104.58 92.97
CA GLY A 487 90.74 -105.71 92.06
C GLY A 487 92.06 -105.80 91.31
N PRO A 488 92.11 -106.65 90.27
CA PRO A 488 93.26 -106.75 89.40
C PRO A 488 93.56 -105.40 88.73
N SER A 489 94.84 -105.12 88.52
CA SER A 489 95.27 -103.96 87.75
C SER A 489 96.21 -104.37 86.61
N VAL A 490 96.09 -103.64 85.50
CA VAL A 490 97.02 -103.73 84.36
C VAL A 490 97.62 -102.35 84.17
N THR A 491 98.84 -102.21 84.66
CA THR A 491 99.57 -100.94 84.65
C THR A 491 100.90 -101.10 83.93
N GLY A 492 101.63 -100.00 83.75
CA GLY A 492 102.98 -100.05 83.18
C GLY A 492 103.99 -100.89 83.97
N SER A 493 103.73 -101.20 85.26
CA SER A 493 104.61 -102.03 86.12
C SER A 493 104.30 -103.53 86.08
N GLY A 494 103.33 -103.96 85.28
CA GLY A 494 102.94 -105.36 85.14
C GLY A 494 101.53 -105.65 85.65
N ILE A 495 101.26 -106.93 85.92
CA ILE A 495 99.97 -107.43 86.38
C ILE A 495 100.03 -107.65 87.89
N ASP A 496 99.23 -106.90 88.63
CA ASP A 496 98.90 -107.24 90.01
C ASP A 496 97.54 -107.94 90.02
N ALA A 497 97.53 -109.20 90.46
CA ALA A 497 96.29 -109.98 90.58
C ALA A 497 95.41 -109.53 91.76
N GLY A 498 95.88 -108.60 92.60
CA GLY A 498 95.10 -108.04 93.71
C GLY A 498 94.81 -109.07 94.79
N SER A 499 95.80 -109.91 95.14
CA SER A 499 95.62 -111.05 96.06
C SER A 499 94.57 -112.08 95.63
N GLN A 500 94.08 -112.01 94.39
CA GLN A 500 93.22 -113.05 93.85
C GLN A 500 94.05 -114.19 93.27
N LYS A 501 93.50 -115.40 93.34
CA LYS A 501 94.11 -116.55 92.65
C LYS A 501 94.11 -116.28 91.16
N ILE A 502 95.28 -116.36 90.55
CA ILE A 502 95.38 -116.53 89.11
C ILE A 502 95.03 -117.99 88.83
N THR A 503 93.78 -118.21 88.40
CA THR A 503 93.29 -119.54 88.04
C THR A 503 93.55 -119.81 86.57
N HIS A 504 93.51 -121.09 86.16
CA HIS A 504 93.79 -121.52 84.78
C HIS A 504 95.23 -121.24 84.32
N VAL A 505 96.20 -121.30 85.24
CA VAL A 505 97.63 -121.25 84.90
C VAL A 505 98.09 -122.64 84.47
N ALA A 506 98.46 -122.78 83.20
CA ALA A 506 99.01 -124.02 82.64
C ALA A 506 100.36 -124.39 83.30
N ALA A 507 100.80 -125.63 83.13
CA ALA A 507 102.11 -126.04 83.66
C ALA A 507 103.22 -125.31 82.88
N GLY A 508 104.14 -124.67 83.60
CA GLY A 508 105.25 -123.94 82.99
C GLY A 508 106.25 -124.88 82.35
N THR A 509 106.64 -124.58 81.12
CA THR A 509 107.67 -125.35 80.41
C THR A 509 108.99 -124.59 80.29
N GLU A 510 108.93 -123.25 80.39
CA GLU A 510 110.07 -122.34 80.31
C GLU A 510 110.43 -121.72 81.67
N GLU A 511 111.67 -121.22 81.80
CA GLU A 511 112.19 -120.69 83.07
C GLU A 511 111.41 -119.48 83.63
N THR A 512 110.74 -118.71 82.77
CA THR A 512 109.95 -117.53 83.15
C THR A 512 108.45 -117.80 83.22
N ASP A 513 108.03 -119.04 82.95
CA ASP A 513 106.63 -119.40 83.10
C ASP A 513 106.28 -119.48 84.58
N ALA A 514 105.04 -119.15 84.91
CA ALA A 514 104.52 -119.38 86.25
C ALA A 514 104.42 -120.89 86.52
N VAL A 515 105.07 -121.36 87.58
CA VAL A 515 104.97 -122.76 88.02
C VAL A 515 103.59 -123.01 88.62
N ASN A 516 102.88 -124.02 88.13
CA ASN A 516 101.59 -124.40 88.68
C ASN A 516 101.73 -125.46 89.80
N PHE A 517 100.68 -125.64 90.62
CA PHE A 517 100.74 -126.53 91.79
C PHE A 517 100.96 -128.02 91.44
N SER A 518 100.55 -128.45 90.24
CA SER A 518 100.74 -129.85 89.82
C SER A 518 102.21 -130.20 89.63
N GLN A 519 103.03 -129.25 89.16
CA GLN A 519 104.47 -129.44 88.95
C GLN A 519 105.23 -129.61 90.27
N LEU A 520 104.87 -128.87 91.32
CA LEU A 520 105.50 -129.01 92.65
C LEU A 520 105.17 -130.35 93.31
N LYS A 521 103.94 -130.85 93.08
CA LYS A 521 103.48 -132.12 93.66
C LYS A 521 104.29 -133.32 93.14
N SER A 522 104.64 -133.36 91.85
CA SER A 522 105.39 -134.48 91.24
C SER A 522 106.81 -134.68 91.80
N ILE A 523 107.47 -133.63 92.28
CA ILE A 523 108.82 -133.73 92.88
C ILE A 523 108.78 -134.43 94.25
N SER A 524 107.72 -134.19 95.04
CA SER A 524 107.59 -134.71 96.41
C SER A 524 107.55 -136.25 96.48
N GLU A 525 107.07 -136.94 95.44
CA GLU A 525 106.87 -138.40 95.44
C GLU A 525 108.15 -139.21 95.13
N THR A 526 109.23 -138.57 94.62
CA THR A 526 110.47 -139.26 94.19
C THR A 526 111.43 -139.57 95.34
N VAL A 527 111.32 -138.88 96.47
CA VAL A 527 112.31 -138.91 97.56
C VAL A 527 112.13 -140.13 98.52
N ASP A 528 110.98 -140.79 98.55
CA ASP A 528 110.57 -141.75 99.60
C ASP A 528 110.96 -143.26 99.40
N LYS A 529 111.87 -143.70 98.50
CA LYS A 529 112.02 -145.16 98.11
C LYS A 529 113.28 -146.06 98.44
N GLY A 530 114.53 -145.64 98.75
CA GLY A 530 115.69 -146.47 99.30
C GLY A 530 116.36 -147.67 98.50
N TRP A 531 117.66 -148.07 98.77
CA TRP A 531 118.55 -149.06 98.02
C TRP A 531 119.24 -150.21 98.89
N ASN A 532 119.90 -151.27 98.31
CA ASN A 532 120.44 -152.52 98.98
C ASN A 532 121.95 -152.90 98.73
N LEU A 533 122.60 -153.71 99.63
CA LEU A 533 124.02 -154.19 99.54
C LEU A 533 124.27 -155.67 100.01
N ALA A 534 125.32 -156.36 99.51
CA ALA A 534 125.71 -157.72 99.91
C ALA A 534 127.23 -158.03 99.82
N ALA A 535 127.80 -158.77 100.80
CA ALA A 535 129.18 -159.30 100.80
C ALA A 535 129.37 -160.70 101.47
N SER A 536 130.12 -161.57 100.78
CA SER A 536 130.98 -162.74 101.17
C SER A 536 130.52 -163.89 102.10
N GLY A 537 129.44 -164.61 101.75
CA GLY A 537 129.32 -166.06 101.99
C GLY A 537 128.35 -166.53 103.08
N ALA A 538 127.94 -165.66 103.98
CA ALA A 538 126.85 -165.88 104.92
C ALA A 538 126.15 -164.56 105.19
N ASN A 539 124.85 -164.54 104.88
CA ASN A 539 123.82 -163.62 105.37
C ASN A 539 124.01 -162.11 105.13
N THR A 540 122.96 -161.53 104.54
CA THR A 540 122.81 -160.09 104.37
C THR A 540 121.51 -159.63 104.99
N SER A 541 121.58 -158.52 105.72
CA SER A 541 120.49 -157.77 106.35
C SER A 541 120.24 -156.45 105.63
N LYS A 542 119.03 -155.90 105.76
CA LYS A 542 118.55 -154.68 105.08
C LYS A 542 118.57 -153.45 106.02
N VAL A 543 118.89 -152.27 105.46
CA VAL A 543 118.74 -150.94 106.11
C VAL A 543 117.84 -150.05 105.26
N ALA A 544 116.88 -149.38 105.90
CA ALA A 544 115.92 -148.49 105.26
C ALA A 544 116.48 -147.06 105.07
N ALA A 545 115.76 -146.28 104.25
CA ALA A 545 115.67 -144.83 104.41
C ALA A 545 114.38 -144.52 105.19
#